data_AF-A0A6T9GTI5-F1
#
_entry.id   AF-A0A6T9GTI5-F1
#
_cell.length_a   1.000
_cell.length_b   1.000
_cell.length_c   1.000
_cell.angle_alpha   90.00
_cell.angle_beta   90.00
_cell.angle_gamma   90.00
#
_symmetry.space_group_name_H-M   'P 1'
#
loop_
_entity.id
_entity.type
_entity.pdbx_description
1 polymer ?
#
loop_
_entity_poly.entity_id
_entity_poly.type
_entity_poly.pdbx_seq_one_letter_code
_entity_poly.pdbx_strand_id
1 'polypeptide(L)'
;MLDPGRACMVAGDPNACGDVATIEAAGGTFEVVYAAAHCHAPSCLSMEWWDTDTNELLCRNAPTFGNGTAAVHDEKGFVVGIPPCLWGSEAEGLRAPLRIHLASNFSSIKRVNSTWGHWGVMALWQMRGSY
;
A
#
# COMPACT_ATOMS: atom_id res chain seq x y z
N MET A 1 -25.09 -0.19 -14.28
CA MET A 1 -24.64 0.00 -12.88
C MET A 1 -23.57 -1.05 -12.64
N LEU A 2 -22.33 -0.67 -12.34
CA LEU A 2 -21.30 -1.64 -11.98
C LEU A 2 -21.66 -2.23 -10.62
N ASP A 3 -21.69 -3.55 -10.52
CA ASP A 3 -21.92 -4.29 -9.29
C ASP A 3 -20.77 -3.96 -8.31
N PRO A 4 -21.03 -3.30 -7.15
CA PRO A 4 -19.99 -2.80 -6.24
C PRO A 4 -18.99 -3.89 -5.81
N GLY A 5 -19.42 -5.15 -5.74
CA GLY A 5 -18.59 -6.27 -5.30
C GLY A 5 -17.70 -6.92 -6.37
N ARG A 6 -17.79 -6.51 -7.65
CA ARG A 6 -17.01 -7.13 -8.75
C ARG A 6 -15.69 -6.43 -9.07
N ALA A 7 -15.50 -5.19 -8.62
CA ALA A 7 -14.29 -4.42 -8.87
C ALA A 7 -13.19 -4.62 -7.81
N CYS A 8 -13.51 -5.29 -6.70
CA CYS A 8 -12.58 -5.53 -5.60
C CYS A 8 -11.86 -6.86 -5.75
N MET A 9 -10.71 -6.97 -5.07
CA MET A 9 -9.78 -8.11 -5.17
C MET A 9 -10.42 -9.47 -4.85
N VAL A 10 -11.55 -9.49 -4.11
CA VAL A 10 -12.28 -10.71 -3.75
C VAL A 10 -13.73 -10.56 -4.22
N ALA A 11 -14.02 -11.08 -5.41
CA ALA A 11 -15.35 -11.00 -5.99
C ALA A 11 -16.39 -11.76 -5.15
N GLY A 12 -17.54 -11.13 -4.88
CA GLY A 12 -18.67 -11.76 -4.20
C GLY A 12 -18.63 -11.71 -2.66
N ASP A 13 -17.58 -11.14 -2.07
CA ASP A 13 -17.57 -10.81 -0.64
C ASP A 13 -17.98 -9.33 -0.46
N PRO A 14 -19.13 -9.05 0.21
CA PRO A 14 -19.59 -7.68 0.42
C PRO A 14 -18.63 -6.84 1.27
N ASN A 15 -17.71 -7.46 2.02
CA ASN A 15 -16.71 -6.78 2.84
C ASN A 15 -15.36 -6.62 2.13
N ALA A 16 -15.23 -7.09 0.89
CA ALA A 16 -13.99 -6.96 0.13
C ALA A 16 -13.72 -5.52 -0.36
N CYS A 17 -14.78 -4.71 -0.42
CA CYS A 17 -14.73 -3.29 -0.76
C CYS A 17 -15.09 -2.45 0.46
N GLY A 18 -14.53 -1.23 0.53
CA GLY A 18 -15.10 -0.22 1.41
C GLY A 18 -16.47 0.25 0.90
N ASP A 19 -17.44 0.33 1.79
CA ASP A 19 -18.76 0.92 1.53
C ASP A 19 -18.66 2.45 1.60
N VAL A 20 -18.40 3.06 0.44
CA VAL A 20 -18.23 4.50 0.30
C VAL A 20 -19.46 5.27 0.75
N ALA A 21 -20.67 4.75 0.54
CA ALA A 21 -21.91 5.43 0.94
C ALA A 21 -22.03 5.50 2.47
N THR A 22 -21.65 4.44 3.17
CA THR A 22 -21.59 4.44 4.63
C THR A 22 -20.55 5.44 5.15
N ILE A 23 -19.37 5.51 4.53
CA ILE A 23 -18.33 6.48 4.88
C ILE A 23 -18.83 7.92 4.68
N GLU A 24 -19.46 8.20 3.53
CA GLU A 24 -20.05 9.51 3.23
C GLU A 24 -21.10 9.92 4.28
N ALA A 25 -22.01 9.00 4.63
CA ALA A 25 -23.03 9.24 5.64
C ALA A 25 -22.44 9.51 7.04
N ALA A 26 -21.27 8.95 7.34
CA ALA A 26 -20.53 9.17 8.59
C ALA A 26 -19.63 10.43 8.57
N GLY A 27 -19.75 11.30 7.56
CA GLY A 27 -18.93 12.52 7.45
C GLY A 27 -17.64 12.33 6.66
N GLY A 28 -17.60 11.33 5.78
CA GLY A 28 -16.59 11.15 4.73
C GLY A 28 -15.21 10.73 5.21
N THR A 29 -15.06 10.32 6.48
CA THR A 29 -13.77 10.02 7.08
C THR A 29 -13.65 8.54 7.41
N PHE A 30 -12.47 7.97 7.17
CA PHE A 30 -12.14 6.59 7.52
C PHE A 30 -10.69 6.49 8.00
N GLU A 31 -10.35 5.35 8.60
CA GLU A 31 -9.02 5.07 9.13
C GLU A 31 -8.28 4.09 8.21
N VAL A 32 -7.01 4.36 7.92
CA VAL A 32 -6.12 3.42 7.22
C VAL A 32 -5.24 2.70 8.22
N VAL A 33 -5.25 1.36 8.15
CA VAL A 33 -4.53 0.46 9.07
C VAL A 33 -3.42 -0.33 8.38
N TYR A 34 -3.45 -0.41 7.04
CA TYR A 34 -2.48 -1.15 6.25
C TYR A 34 -2.28 -0.52 4.88
N ALA A 35 -1.02 -0.38 4.46
CA ALA A 35 -0.64 -0.04 3.10
C ALA A 35 0.61 -0.80 2.68
N ALA A 36 0.48 -1.64 1.65
CA ALA A 36 1.58 -2.34 1.03
C ALA A 36 1.67 -2.04 -0.46
N ALA A 37 2.85 -1.59 -0.88
CA ALA A 37 3.17 -1.52 -2.27
C ALA A 37 3.39 -2.92 -2.85
N HIS A 38 2.74 -3.19 -3.97
CA HIS A 38 3.07 -4.30 -4.85
C HIS A 38 3.89 -3.75 -6.02
N CYS A 39 5.16 -4.16 -6.11
CA CYS A 39 6.04 -3.76 -7.19
C CYS A 39 6.96 -4.90 -7.65
N HIS A 40 7.33 -4.89 -8.94
CA HIS A 40 8.11 -5.95 -9.56
C HIS A 40 9.62 -5.69 -9.52
N ALA A 41 10.37 -6.71 -9.11
CA ALA A 41 11.82 -6.80 -9.28
C ALA A 41 12.20 -6.93 -10.78
N PRO A 42 13.45 -6.63 -11.18
CA PRO A 42 14.55 -6.10 -10.37
C PRO A 42 14.56 -4.57 -10.28
N SER A 43 13.58 -3.91 -10.91
CA SER A 43 13.62 -2.46 -11.10
C SER A 43 13.13 -1.65 -9.90
N CYS A 44 12.22 -2.19 -9.09
CA CYS A 44 11.58 -1.43 -8.03
C CYS A 44 12.60 -0.99 -6.97
N LEU A 45 12.70 0.33 -6.73
CA LEU A 45 13.52 0.91 -5.66
C LEU A 45 12.68 1.34 -4.47
N SER A 46 11.50 1.92 -4.73
CA SER A 46 10.54 2.29 -3.69
C SER A 46 9.18 2.66 -4.28
N MET A 47 8.15 2.59 -3.45
CA MET A 47 6.89 3.29 -3.65
C MET A 47 6.57 4.15 -2.44
N GLU A 48 6.10 5.37 -2.70
CA GLU A 48 5.69 6.34 -1.70
C GLU A 48 4.24 6.71 -1.89
N TRP A 49 3.57 6.98 -0.77
CA TRP A 49 2.24 7.55 -0.70
C TRP A 49 2.30 8.84 0.13
N TRP A 50 1.86 9.92 -0.50
CA TRP A 50 1.91 11.28 0.02
C TRP A 50 0.50 11.83 0.15
N ASP A 51 0.24 12.51 1.26
CA ASP A 51 -0.85 13.47 1.37
C ASP A 51 -0.39 14.78 0.72
N THR A 52 -1.04 15.16 -0.38
CA THR A 52 -0.69 16.38 -1.11
C THR A 52 -1.32 17.63 -0.53
N ASP A 53 -2.37 17.51 0.27
CA ASP A 53 -2.98 18.65 0.95
C ASP A 53 -2.09 19.14 2.10
N THR A 54 -1.44 18.21 2.81
CA THR A 54 -0.55 18.51 3.94
C THR A 54 0.95 18.44 3.59
N ASN A 55 1.29 17.92 2.41
CA ASN A 55 2.66 17.64 1.98
C ASN A 55 3.41 16.68 2.94
N GLU A 56 2.69 15.71 3.51
CA GLU A 56 3.24 14.68 4.40
C GLU A 56 3.48 13.35 3.65
N LEU A 57 4.64 12.72 3.89
CA LEU A 57 4.89 11.35 3.48
C LEU A 57 4.20 10.39 4.45
N LEU A 58 3.11 9.77 4.00
CA LEU A 58 2.33 8.84 4.82
C LEU A 58 2.99 7.46 4.90
N CYS A 59 3.46 6.94 3.77
CA CYS A 59 4.05 5.61 3.69
C CYS A 59 5.15 5.52 2.64
N ARG A 60 6.24 4.84 2.96
CA ARG A 60 7.29 4.43 2.02
C ARG A 60 7.56 2.95 2.17
N ASN A 61 7.32 2.17 1.11
CA ASN A 61 7.79 0.80 1.03
C ASN A 61 9.02 0.73 0.13
N ALA A 62 10.07 0.07 0.61
CA ALA A 62 11.26 -0.24 -0.17
C ALA A 62 11.55 -1.74 -0.05
N PRO A 63 11.86 -2.44 -1.16
CA PRO A 63 12.21 -3.84 -1.11
C PRO A 63 13.50 -4.04 -0.32
N THR A 64 13.53 -5.09 0.50
CA THR A 64 14.74 -5.63 1.09
C THR A 64 15.25 -6.77 0.20
N PHE A 65 16.57 -6.86 0.07
CA PHE A 65 17.22 -7.85 -0.78
C PHE A 65 18.00 -8.86 0.04
N GLY A 66 17.97 -10.11 -0.40
CA GLY A 66 18.75 -11.18 0.20
C GLY A 66 20.24 -10.97 0.00
N ASN A 67 21.04 -11.49 0.91
CA ASN A 67 22.50 -11.35 0.88
C ASN A 67 23.24 -12.64 0.48
N GLY A 68 22.52 -13.77 0.38
CA GLY A 68 23.05 -15.07 0.00
C GLY A 68 23.62 -15.89 1.15
N THR A 69 23.12 -15.71 2.39
CA THR A 69 23.47 -16.62 3.49
C THR A 69 22.79 -17.98 3.35
N ALA A 70 23.11 -18.91 4.25
CA ALA A 70 22.44 -20.22 4.33
C ALA A 70 20.99 -20.15 4.87
N ALA A 71 20.47 -18.95 5.15
CA ALA A 71 19.08 -18.78 5.56
C ALA A 71 18.12 -19.06 4.39
N VAL A 72 16.97 -19.63 4.71
CA VAL A 72 15.92 -19.91 3.71
C VAL A 72 15.35 -18.58 3.19
N HIS A 73 15.13 -18.46 1.88
CA HIS A 73 14.62 -17.26 1.21
C HIS A 73 15.53 -16.02 1.33
N ASP A 74 16.85 -16.21 1.35
CA ASP A 74 17.85 -15.14 1.41
C ASP A 74 18.76 -15.12 0.16
N GLU A 75 18.26 -15.54 -1.00
CA GLU A 75 19.05 -15.58 -2.23
C GLU A 75 19.58 -14.18 -2.59
N LYS A 76 20.89 -14.09 -2.86
CA LYS A 76 21.57 -12.81 -3.09
C LYS A 76 20.95 -12.06 -4.25
N GLY A 77 20.46 -10.84 -3.97
CA GLY A 77 19.87 -9.95 -4.98
C GLY A 77 18.41 -10.25 -5.34
N PHE A 78 17.79 -11.26 -4.72
CA PHE A 78 16.35 -11.46 -4.80
C PHE A 78 15.65 -10.59 -3.76
N VAL A 79 14.42 -10.16 -4.05
CA VAL A 79 13.58 -9.45 -3.07
C VAL A 79 13.09 -10.46 -2.04
N VAL A 80 13.41 -10.22 -0.77
CA VAL A 80 13.04 -11.10 0.36
C VAL A 80 11.88 -10.52 1.17
N GLY A 81 11.56 -9.25 0.97
CA GLY A 81 10.40 -8.61 1.56
C GLY A 81 10.16 -7.21 1.00
N ILE A 82 8.92 -6.77 1.11
CA ILE A 82 8.51 -5.37 0.92
C ILE A 82 7.70 -5.01 2.17
N PRO A 83 8.35 -4.52 3.24
CA PRO A 83 7.67 -4.27 4.51
C PRO A 83 6.51 -3.28 4.33
N PRO A 84 5.29 -3.61 4.76
CA PRO A 84 4.14 -2.71 4.66
C PRO A 84 4.25 -1.56 5.67
N CYS A 85 3.46 -0.51 5.47
CA CYS A 85 3.16 0.44 6.54
C CYS A 85 1.95 -0.09 7.31
N LEU A 86 2.09 -0.15 8.63
CA LEU A 86 1.08 -0.63 9.57
C LEU A 86 0.74 0.47 10.55
N TRP A 87 -0.55 0.62 10.81
CA TRP A 87 -1.07 1.50 11.85
C TRP A 87 -2.05 0.73 12.72
N GLY A 88 -2.06 1.04 14.01
CA GLY A 88 -2.78 0.30 15.03
C GLY A 88 -2.62 0.96 16.40
N SER A 89 -2.60 0.16 17.45
CA SER A 89 -2.51 0.66 18.82
C SER A 89 -1.06 0.82 19.31
N GLU A 90 -0.86 1.70 20.28
CA GLU A 90 0.42 1.81 20.99
C GLU A 90 0.79 0.51 21.72
N ALA A 91 -0.21 -0.26 22.19
CA ALA A 91 0.00 -1.57 22.82
C ALA A 91 0.63 -2.60 21.85
N GLU A 92 0.41 -2.45 20.54
CA GLU A 92 1.06 -3.24 19.49
C GLU A 92 2.39 -2.63 19.03
N GLY A 93 2.78 -1.48 19.60
CA GLY A 93 3.96 -0.72 19.19
C GLY A 93 3.78 0.03 17.86
N LEU A 94 2.54 0.26 17.42
CA LEU A 94 2.21 0.89 16.15
C LEU A 94 1.80 2.36 16.32
N ARG A 95 1.94 3.14 15.24
CA ARG A 95 1.36 4.48 15.16
C ARG A 95 -0.16 4.37 15.05
N ALA A 96 -0.87 5.33 15.63
CA ALA A 96 -2.33 5.41 15.48
C ALA A 96 -2.76 5.39 13.99
N PRO A 97 -3.93 4.80 13.66
CA PRO A 97 -4.47 4.79 12.31
C PRO A 97 -4.53 6.17 11.66
N LEU A 98 -4.20 6.23 10.37
CA LEU A 98 -4.31 7.48 9.62
C LEU A 98 -5.77 7.78 9.37
N ARG A 99 -6.27 8.86 9.95
CA ARG A 99 -7.64 9.33 9.73
C ARG A 99 -7.67 10.24 8.50
N ILE A 100 -8.26 9.77 7.40
CA ILE A 100 -8.30 10.47 6.12
C ILE A 100 -9.72 10.66 5.60
N HIS A 101 -9.93 11.74 4.85
CA HIS A 101 -11.23 12.05 4.26
C HIS A 101 -11.30 11.57 2.80
N LEU A 102 -12.49 11.20 2.31
CA LEU A 102 -12.73 10.80 0.91
C LEU A 102 -12.36 11.88 -0.11
N ALA A 103 -12.29 13.13 0.32
CA ALA A 103 -11.93 14.29 -0.50
C ALA A 103 -10.44 14.67 -0.39
N SER A 104 -9.65 13.95 0.40
CA SER A 104 -8.20 14.20 0.52
C SER A 104 -7.50 13.90 -0.80
N ASN A 105 -6.54 14.74 -1.17
CA ASN A 105 -5.72 14.54 -2.35
C ASN A 105 -4.44 13.79 -1.99
N PHE A 106 -4.13 12.78 -2.81
CA PHE A 106 -2.96 11.94 -2.61
C PHE A 106 -2.12 11.86 -3.88
N SER A 107 -0.81 11.67 -3.68
CA SER A 107 0.12 11.31 -4.74
C SER A 107 0.82 10.01 -4.42
N SER A 108 1.10 9.22 -5.45
CA SER A 108 1.99 8.08 -5.34
C SER A 108 3.18 8.22 -6.25
N ILE A 109 4.38 8.00 -5.69
CA ILE A 109 5.64 8.08 -6.43
C ILE A 109 6.30 6.72 -6.41
N LYS A 110 6.41 6.11 -7.59
CA LYS A 110 7.21 4.90 -7.79
C LYS A 110 8.57 5.26 -8.36
N ARG A 111 9.65 4.80 -7.72
CA ARG A 111 11.01 4.92 -8.25
C ARG A 111 11.48 3.56 -8.76
N VAL A 112 12.05 3.57 -9.96
CA VAL A 112 12.60 2.38 -10.61
C VAL A 112 14.02 2.63 -11.09
N ASN A 113 14.84 1.61 -11.02
CA ASN A 113 16.16 1.58 -11.63
C ASN A 113 16.01 1.26 -13.13
N SER A 114 16.44 2.17 -13.99
CA SER A 114 16.37 2.05 -15.45
C SER A 114 17.69 1.64 -16.11
N THR A 115 18.67 1.17 -15.33
CA THR A 115 19.98 0.75 -15.86
C THR A 115 19.85 -0.42 -16.85
N TRP A 116 18.89 -1.30 -16.64
CA TRP A 116 18.62 -2.46 -17.51
C TRP A 116 17.23 -2.35 -18.13
N GLY A 117 17.08 -2.78 -19.38
CA GLY A 117 15.80 -2.75 -20.07
C GLY A 117 14.77 -3.68 -19.42
N HIS A 118 13.55 -3.19 -19.23
CA HIS A 118 12.42 -3.94 -18.68
C HIS A 118 11.16 -3.67 -19.51
N TRP A 119 10.40 -4.70 -19.84
CA TRP A 119 9.23 -4.60 -20.73
C TRP A 119 7.98 -4.00 -20.07
N GLY A 120 7.98 -3.90 -18.74
CA GLY A 120 6.87 -3.35 -17.99
C GLY A 120 7.19 -3.30 -16.51
N VAL A 121 6.56 -2.36 -15.82
CA VAL A 121 6.69 -2.19 -14.38
C VAL A 121 5.29 -2.01 -13.78
N MET A 122 4.94 -2.74 -12.73
CA MET A 122 3.65 -2.59 -12.03
C MET A 122 3.81 -1.73 -10.76
N ALA A 123 2.87 -0.82 -10.54
CA ALA A 123 2.72 -0.06 -9.31
C ALA A 123 1.28 -0.27 -8.83
N LEU A 124 1.11 -0.85 -7.65
CA LEU A 124 -0.21 -1.07 -7.06
C LEU A 124 -0.12 -0.94 -5.54
N TRP A 125 -1.16 -0.37 -4.94
CA TRP A 125 -1.33 -0.35 -3.50
C TRP A 125 -2.35 -1.41 -3.09
N GLN A 126 -1.97 -2.23 -2.13
CA GLN A 126 -2.88 -3.06 -1.36
C GLN A 126 -3.12 -2.36 -0.04
N MET A 127 -4.33 -1.84 0.16
CA MET A 127 -4.69 -1.06 1.35
C MET A 127 -5.87 -1.67 2.08
N ARG A 128 -5.93 -1.39 3.40
CA ARG A 128 -7.07 -1.71 4.26
C ARG A 128 -7.41 -0.52 5.12
N GLY A 129 -8.70 -0.30 5.32
CA GLY A 129 -9.20 0.70 6.23
C GLY A 129 -10.41 0.22 7.02
N SER A 130 -10.75 0.96 8.06
CA SER A 130 -11.92 0.80 8.92
C SER A 130 -12.72 2.10 8.94
N TYR A 131 -14.04 1.98 9.00
CA TYR A 131 -14.97 3.09 8.99
C TYR A 131 -16.24 2.75 9.77
#